data_AF-A0A7S3GE92-F1
#
_entry.id   AF-A0A7S3GE92-F1
#
_cell.length_a   1.000
_cell.length_b   1.000
_cell.length_c   1.000
_cell.angle_alpha   90.00
_cell.angle_beta   90.00
_cell.angle_gamma   90.00
#
_symmetry.space_group_name_H-M   'P 1'
#
loop_
_entity.id
_entity.type
_entity.pdbx_description
1 polymer ?
#
loop_
_entity_poly.entity_id
_entity_poly.type
_entity_poly.pdbx_seq_one_letter_code
_entity_poly.pdbx_strand_id
1 'polypeptide(L)'
;MSAFNICLYRAKLSKRQQHASVSYYVDRGFLPEAVINFVSLLGWNPKTTKEIFNLNELVNEFSLGNVQKGGAVVDESRMMWMNREHLRRRVPENLGIITDEYAEIIFAVQNAAKATIPSLSGAMVNEKRLAKLIPAVVEHVDVAAEIGTNFPFLFSDPDLSSDAASTFLSSFWGTPSTMILSNLIKGLSEIKEADWNPPTIKKELKVRNQIES
;
A
#
# COMPACT_ATOMS: atom_id res chain seq x y z
N MET A 1 -14.56 -21.09 5.64
CA MET A 1 -14.83 -20.50 4.31
C MET A 1 -16.19 -19.82 4.36
N SER A 2 -16.22 -18.54 4.73
CA SER A 2 -17.44 -17.73 4.63
C SER A 2 -17.49 -17.19 3.21
N ALA A 3 -18.49 -17.60 2.43
CA ALA A 3 -18.70 -17.10 1.09
C ALA A 3 -18.85 -15.57 1.13
N PHE A 4 -17.92 -14.87 0.49
CA PHE A 4 -18.05 -13.46 0.13
C PHE A 4 -19.23 -13.35 -0.83
N ASN A 5 -20.42 -13.08 -0.31
CA ASN A 5 -21.54 -12.62 -1.12
C ASN A 5 -21.25 -11.17 -1.51
N ILE A 6 -20.49 -11.01 -2.59
CA ILE A 6 -20.40 -9.75 -3.34
C ILE A 6 -21.83 -9.41 -3.75
N CYS A 7 -22.37 -8.31 -3.24
CA CYS A 7 -23.71 -7.88 -3.58
C CYS A 7 -23.69 -7.27 -5.00
N LEU A 8 -23.78 -8.13 -6.02
CA LEU A 8 -23.99 -7.78 -7.43
C LEU A 8 -25.40 -7.22 -7.71
N TYR A 9 -26.20 -6.92 -6.69
CA TYR A 9 -27.60 -6.54 -6.85
C TYR A 9 -27.81 -5.06 -6.53
N ARG A 10 -28.49 -4.35 -7.43
CA ARG A 10 -29.15 -3.04 -7.20
C ARG A 10 -30.29 -3.18 -6.16
N ALA A 11 -29.98 -3.70 -4.98
CA ALA A 11 -30.90 -3.85 -3.87
C ALA A 11 -30.73 -2.68 -2.90
N LYS A 12 -31.80 -2.34 -2.18
CA LYS A 12 -31.77 -1.29 -1.17
C LYS A 12 -30.74 -1.66 -0.09
N LEU A 13 -29.84 -0.71 0.22
CA LEU A 13 -28.89 -0.89 1.32
C LEU A 13 -29.66 -1.16 2.62
N SER A 14 -29.35 -2.27 3.30
CA SER A 14 -30.03 -2.66 4.54
C SER A 14 -29.02 -2.97 5.63
N LYS A 15 -29.44 -2.88 6.90
CA LYS A 15 -28.60 -3.24 8.07
C LYS A 15 -28.08 -4.70 8.04
N ARG A 16 -28.64 -5.55 7.17
CA ARG A 16 -28.17 -6.93 6.97
C ARG A 16 -26.89 -6.99 6.12
N GLN A 17 -26.56 -5.91 5.42
CA GLN A 17 -25.32 -5.76 4.66
C GLN A 17 -24.29 -5.04 5.54
N GLN A 18 -23.13 -5.66 5.75
CA GLN A 18 -22.10 -5.13 6.67
C GLN A 18 -21.55 -3.77 6.21
N HIS A 19 -21.43 -3.58 4.90
CA HIS A 19 -20.99 -2.33 4.27
C HIS A 19 -21.97 -1.15 4.46
N ALA A 20 -23.13 -1.37 5.07
CA ALA A 20 -24.06 -0.29 5.42
C ALA A 20 -23.64 0.48 6.70
N SER A 21 -22.69 -0.04 7.48
CA SER A 21 -22.21 0.58 8.70
C SER A 21 -20.91 1.35 8.47
N VAL A 22 -20.77 2.53 9.06
CA VAL A 22 -19.49 3.27 9.04
C VAL A 22 -18.39 2.48 9.76
N SER A 23 -18.74 1.78 10.84
CA SER A 23 -17.79 0.96 11.60
C SER A 23 -17.12 -0.11 10.73
N TYR A 24 -17.83 -0.66 9.74
CA TYR A 24 -17.25 -1.62 8.79
C TYR A 24 -16.02 -1.05 8.07
N TYR A 25 -16.10 0.22 7.64
CA TYR A 25 -15.00 0.87 6.94
C TYR A 25 -13.86 1.21 7.90
N VAL A 26 -14.18 1.68 9.11
CA VAL A 26 -13.16 1.98 10.14
C VAL A 26 -12.39 0.71 10.54
N ASP A 27 -13.10 -0.38 10.82
CA ASP A 27 -12.50 -1.66 11.25
C ASP A 27 -11.61 -2.29 10.17
N ARG A 28 -11.88 -1.97 8.90
CA ARG A 28 -11.05 -2.40 7.76
C ARG A 28 -9.89 -1.45 7.43
N GLY A 29 -9.75 -0.34 8.15
CA GLY A 29 -8.65 0.61 7.95
C GLY A 29 -8.83 1.55 6.76
N PHE A 30 -10.07 1.80 6.34
CA PHE A 30 -10.37 2.86 5.39
C PHE A 30 -10.15 4.24 6.03
N LEU A 31 -9.62 5.17 5.25
CA LEU A 31 -9.36 6.54 5.67
C LEU A 31 -10.67 7.32 5.80
N PRO A 32 -10.85 8.13 6.87
CA PRO A 32 -12.07 8.89 7.09
C PRO A 32 -12.44 9.79 5.89
N GLU A 33 -11.48 10.48 5.30
CA GLU A 33 -11.69 11.35 4.14
C GLU A 33 -12.09 10.58 2.88
N ALA A 34 -11.59 9.35 2.71
CA ALA A 34 -12.03 8.49 1.61
C ALA A 34 -13.50 8.09 1.78
N VAL A 35 -13.90 7.75 3.01
CA VAL A 35 -15.30 7.41 3.33
C VAL A 35 -16.20 8.62 3.09
N ILE A 36 -15.80 9.81 3.55
CA ILE A 36 -16.54 11.06 3.34
C ILE A 36 -16.68 11.33 1.84
N ASN A 37 -15.58 11.31 1.09
CA ASN A 37 -15.58 11.54 -0.35
C ASN A 37 -16.47 10.53 -1.09
N PHE A 38 -16.38 9.26 -0.75
CA PHE A 38 -17.18 8.21 -1.38
C PHE A 38 -18.67 8.43 -1.12
N VAL A 39 -19.06 8.66 0.14
CA VAL A 39 -20.46 8.90 0.53
C VAL A 39 -20.99 10.17 -0.12
N SER A 40 -20.18 11.23 -0.22
CA SER A 40 -20.59 12.46 -0.90
C SER A 40 -20.92 12.24 -2.37
N LEU A 41 -20.26 11.30 -3.06
CA LEU A 41 -20.55 10.98 -4.47
C LEU A 41 -21.73 10.00 -4.64
N LEU A 42 -22.30 9.48 -3.55
CA LEU A 42 -23.51 8.67 -3.59
C LEU A 42 -24.75 9.56 -3.76
N GLY A 43 -25.09 9.84 -5.01
CA GLY A 43 -26.29 10.61 -5.35
C GLY A 43 -26.03 12.10 -5.59
N TRP A 44 -24.79 12.56 -5.50
CA TRP A 44 -24.37 13.88 -5.95
C TRP A 44 -23.27 13.76 -7.01
N ASN A 45 -23.29 14.63 -8.01
CA ASN A 45 -22.30 14.67 -9.07
C ASN A 45 -21.81 16.11 -9.30
N PRO A 46 -20.50 16.39 -9.27
CA PRO A 46 -19.95 17.74 -9.43
C PRO A 46 -20.16 18.37 -10.81
N LYS A 47 -20.77 17.65 -11.77
CA LYS A 47 -20.84 17.96 -13.22
C LYS A 47 -19.47 17.98 -13.90
N THR A 48 -18.47 17.39 -13.25
CA THR A 48 -17.10 17.23 -13.74
C THR A 48 -16.68 15.77 -13.67
N THR A 49 -15.49 15.44 -14.16
CA THR A 49 -14.88 14.11 -14.06
C THR A 49 -14.07 13.91 -12.76
N LYS A 50 -14.02 14.92 -11.88
CA LYS A 50 -13.28 14.83 -10.62
C LYS A 50 -14.03 13.90 -9.66
N GLU A 51 -13.32 12.91 -9.12
CA GLU A 51 -13.86 11.98 -8.12
C GLU A 51 -13.14 12.06 -6.77
N ILE A 52 -11.92 12.58 -6.73
CA ILE A 52 -11.14 12.66 -5.48
C ILE A 52 -11.16 14.09 -4.94
N PHE A 53 -11.78 14.25 -3.77
CA PHE A 53 -12.00 15.51 -3.06
C PHE A 53 -11.52 15.41 -1.62
N ASN A 54 -10.87 16.46 -1.11
CA ASN A 54 -10.81 16.68 0.32
C ASN A 54 -12.10 17.35 0.83
N LEU A 55 -12.26 17.42 2.16
CA LEU A 55 -13.47 17.97 2.78
C LEU A 55 -13.74 19.43 2.37
N ASN A 56 -12.70 20.27 2.28
CA ASN A 56 -12.86 21.68 1.90
C ASN A 56 -13.32 21.82 0.45
N GLU A 57 -12.80 20.99 -0.46
CA GLU A 57 -13.25 20.94 -1.85
C GLU A 57 -14.71 20.51 -1.95
N LEU A 58 -15.12 19.49 -1.18
CA LEU A 58 -16.53 19.08 -1.12
C LEU A 58 -17.42 20.23 -0.65
N VAL A 59 -17.04 20.93 0.42
CA VAL A 59 -17.82 22.07 0.94
C VAL A 59 -17.97 23.18 -0.11
N ASN A 60 -16.92 23.47 -0.87
CA ASN A 60 -16.93 24.52 -1.88
C ASN A 60 -17.70 24.14 -3.16
N GLU A 61 -17.61 22.87 -3.57
CA GLU A 61 -18.21 22.40 -4.83
C GLU A 61 -19.65 21.88 -4.65
N PHE A 62 -20.04 21.48 -3.43
CA PHE A 62 -21.34 20.88 -3.17
C PHE A 62 -22.50 21.84 -3.46
N SER A 63 -23.52 21.32 -4.13
CA SER A 63 -24.72 22.06 -4.47
C SER A 63 -25.92 21.13 -4.52
N LEU A 64 -27.02 21.54 -3.88
CA LEU A 64 -28.28 20.79 -3.89
C LEU A 64 -28.83 20.59 -5.31
N GLY A 65 -28.58 21.53 -6.22
CA GLY A 65 -29.02 21.43 -7.63
C GLY A 65 -28.36 20.29 -8.42
N ASN A 66 -27.28 19.71 -7.87
CA ASN A 66 -26.54 18.61 -8.47
C ASN A 66 -26.85 17.25 -7.82
N VAL A 67 -27.76 17.22 -6.83
CA VAL A 67 -28.24 15.98 -6.21
C VAL A 67 -29.22 15.29 -7.16
N GLN A 68 -28.97 14.02 -7.42
CA GLN A 68 -29.74 13.21 -8.36
C GLN A 68 -30.88 12.49 -7.65
N LYS A 69 -32.00 12.28 -8.35
CA LYS A 69 -33.17 11.52 -7.83
C LYS A 69 -33.00 10.00 -7.93
N GLY A 70 -32.01 9.53 -8.69
CA GLY A 70 -31.73 8.10 -8.86
C GLY A 70 -31.15 7.49 -7.58
N GLY A 71 -31.45 6.22 -7.35
CA GLY A 71 -30.83 5.49 -6.23
C GLY A 71 -29.32 5.35 -6.43
N ALA A 72 -28.54 5.64 -5.40
CA ALA A 72 -27.11 5.38 -5.39
C ALA A 72 -26.83 3.90 -5.11
N VAL A 73 -25.85 3.33 -5.81
CA VAL A 73 -25.38 1.96 -5.60
C VAL A 73 -24.03 2.04 -4.90
N VAL A 74 -23.89 1.31 -3.79
CA VAL A 74 -22.61 1.18 -3.09
C VAL A 74 -21.75 0.17 -3.84
N ASP A 75 -20.61 0.62 -4.33
CA ASP A 75 -19.59 -0.19 -5.00
C ASP A 75 -18.33 -0.23 -4.11
N GLU A 76 -18.04 -1.42 -3.57
CA GLU A 76 -16.89 -1.63 -2.70
C GLU A 76 -15.56 -1.51 -3.44
N SER A 77 -15.49 -1.93 -4.71
CA SER A 77 -14.28 -1.79 -5.54
C SER A 77 -13.97 -0.31 -5.77
N ARG A 78 -15.00 0.50 -6.02
CA ARG A 78 -14.84 1.96 -6.14
C ARG A 78 -14.39 2.59 -4.81
N MET A 79 -14.93 2.13 -3.69
CA MET A 79 -14.49 2.57 -2.36
C MET A 79 -13.02 2.23 -2.09
N MET A 80 -12.58 1.01 -2.44
CA MET A 80 -11.18 0.58 -2.32
C MET A 80 -10.25 1.42 -3.17
N TRP A 81 -10.59 1.63 -4.45
CA TRP A 81 -9.83 2.52 -5.33
C TRP A 81 -9.72 3.95 -4.76
N MET A 82 -10.83 4.52 -4.29
CA MET A 82 -10.84 5.87 -3.72
C MET A 82 -9.99 5.96 -2.47
N ASN A 83 -10.02 4.93 -1.62
CA ASN A 83 -9.18 4.83 -0.44
C ASN A 83 -7.69 4.81 -0.80
N ARG A 84 -7.31 4.05 -1.83
CA ARG A 84 -5.95 4.03 -2.37
C ARG A 84 -5.50 5.43 -2.80
N GLU A 85 -6.35 6.18 -3.50
CA GLU A 85 -6.01 7.55 -3.93
C GLU A 85 -5.82 8.50 -2.74
N HIS A 86 -6.65 8.40 -1.70
CA HIS A 86 -6.46 9.18 -0.46
C HIS A 86 -5.22 8.76 0.32
N LEU A 87 -4.92 7.46 0.35
CA LEU A 87 -3.72 6.92 0.99
C LEU A 87 -2.46 7.49 0.34
N ARG A 88 -2.40 7.53 -1.00
CA ARG A 88 -1.30 8.16 -1.75
C ARG A 88 -1.13 9.63 -1.38
N ARG A 89 -2.22 10.39 -1.25
CA ARG A 89 -2.16 11.82 -0.89
C ARG A 89 -1.56 12.08 0.49
N ARG A 90 -1.75 11.15 1.44
CA ARG A 90 -1.14 11.23 2.77
C ARG A 90 0.35 10.85 2.80
N VAL A 91 0.86 10.19 1.76
CA VAL A 91 2.27 9.81 1.67
C VAL A 91 3.05 10.91 0.95
N PRO A 92 4.02 11.57 1.61
CA PRO A 92 4.77 12.65 1.00
C PRO A 92 5.72 12.12 -0.08
N GLU A 93 5.86 12.88 -1.18
CA GLU A 93 6.85 12.60 -2.23
C GLU A 93 8.29 12.74 -1.71
N ASN A 94 8.51 13.66 -0.77
CA ASN A 94 9.81 13.90 -0.17
C ASN A 94 10.09 12.91 0.96
N LEU A 95 11.06 12.02 0.72
CA LEU A 95 11.49 11.03 1.71
C LEU A 95 11.96 11.68 3.01
N GLY A 96 11.46 11.17 4.15
CA GLY A 96 11.89 11.57 5.48
C GLY A 96 11.12 12.73 6.12
N ILE A 97 10.17 13.34 5.41
CA ILE A 97 9.17 14.22 6.01
C ILE A 97 8.07 13.35 6.60
N ILE A 98 7.69 13.62 7.85
CA ILE A 98 6.58 12.93 8.53
C ILE A 98 5.58 14.01 8.94
N THR A 99 4.45 14.05 8.23
CA THR A 99 3.28 14.84 8.62
C THR A 99 2.42 14.04 9.61
N ASP A 100 1.51 14.70 10.31
CA ASP A 100 0.59 14.02 11.23
C ASP A 100 -0.24 12.94 10.51
N GLU A 101 -0.74 13.26 9.31
CA GLU A 101 -1.49 12.31 8.47
C GLU A 101 -0.63 11.11 8.04
N TYR A 102 0.65 11.32 7.75
CA TYR A 102 1.55 10.24 7.38
C TYR A 102 1.96 9.39 8.59
N ALA A 103 2.07 9.99 9.78
CA ALA A 103 2.33 9.28 11.01
C ALA A 103 1.21 8.26 11.32
N GLU A 104 -0.04 8.59 11.03
CA GLU A 104 -1.17 7.64 11.14
C GLU A 104 -1.01 6.43 10.20
N ILE A 105 -0.55 6.66 8.96
CA ILE A 105 -0.25 5.59 8.02
C ILE A 105 0.88 4.70 8.56
N ILE A 106 1.98 5.31 9.00
CA ILE A 106 3.12 4.58 9.58
C ILE A 106 2.64 3.73 10.76
N PHE A 107 1.83 4.29 11.66
CA PHE A 107 1.30 3.58 12.82
C PHE A 107 0.44 2.38 12.43
N ALA A 108 -0.43 2.52 11.41
CA ALA A 108 -1.23 1.42 10.89
C ALA A 108 -0.34 0.28 10.34
N VAL A 109 0.71 0.62 9.59
CA VAL A 109 1.69 -0.36 9.10
C VAL A 109 2.42 -1.06 10.25
N GLN A 110 2.87 -0.30 11.26
CA GLN A 110 3.56 -0.85 12.43
C GLN A 110 2.69 -1.86 13.18
N ASN A 111 1.42 -1.53 13.43
CA ASN A 111 0.51 -2.41 14.15
C ASN A 111 0.21 -3.69 13.36
N ALA A 112 -0.03 -3.55 12.05
CA ALA A 112 -0.25 -4.70 11.19
C ALA A 112 0.98 -5.63 11.15
N ALA A 113 2.18 -5.08 10.96
CA ALA A 113 3.41 -5.86 10.94
C ALA A 113 3.67 -6.58 12.27
N LYS A 114 3.46 -5.91 13.42
CA LYS A 114 3.59 -6.53 14.75
C LYS A 114 2.56 -7.63 15.00
N ALA A 115 1.33 -7.45 14.52
CA ALA A 115 0.29 -8.46 14.63
C ALA A 115 0.60 -9.70 13.77
N THR A 116 1.18 -9.51 12.59
CA THR A 116 1.57 -10.60 11.68
C THR A 116 2.84 -11.31 12.12
N ILE A 117 3.81 -10.59 12.67
CA ILE A 117 5.12 -11.12 13.08
C ILE A 117 5.32 -10.82 14.57
N PRO A 118 4.91 -11.72 15.49
CA PRO A 118 4.99 -11.47 16.93
C PRO A 118 6.41 -11.26 17.47
N SER A 119 7.43 -11.83 16.81
CA SER A 119 8.85 -11.71 17.18
C SER A 119 9.56 -10.51 16.52
N LEU A 120 8.79 -9.57 15.93
CA LEU A 120 9.35 -8.47 15.16
C LEU A 120 10.15 -7.49 16.02
N SER A 121 11.39 -7.24 15.63
CA SER A 121 12.24 -6.25 16.29
C SER A 121 11.70 -4.83 16.11
N GLY A 122 11.74 -4.03 17.17
CA GLY A 122 11.37 -2.60 17.13
C GLY A 122 12.15 -1.80 16.10
N ALA A 123 13.37 -2.22 15.75
CA ALA A 123 14.17 -1.58 14.70
C ALA A 123 13.55 -1.72 13.29
N MET A 124 12.87 -2.84 13.01
CA MET A 124 12.25 -3.08 11.69
C MET A 124 11.02 -2.22 11.45
N VAL A 125 10.31 -1.88 12.53
CA VAL A 125 9.13 -1.01 12.52
C VAL A 125 9.46 0.42 12.93
N ASN A 126 10.74 0.82 12.90
CA ASN A 126 11.14 2.17 13.23
C ASN A 126 10.47 3.19 12.28
N GLU A 127 9.94 4.27 12.85
CA GLU A 127 9.18 5.29 12.12
C GLU A 127 9.98 5.90 10.95
N LYS A 128 11.24 6.30 11.17
CA LYS A 128 12.09 6.88 10.11
C LYS A 128 12.41 5.89 9.01
N ARG A 129 12.50 4.60 9.33
CA ARG A 129 12.68 3.52 8.35
C ARG A 129 11.43 3.36 7.50
N LEU A 130 10.26 3.23 8.15
CA LEU A 130 8.99 3.07 7.46
C LEU A 130 8.64 4.28 6.59
N ALA A 131 8.95 5.49 7.07
CA ALA A 131 8.77 6.72 6.31
C ALA A 131 9.51 6.71 4.95
N LYS A 132 10.62 5.96 4.84
CA LYS A 132 11.38 5.78 3.59
C LYS A 132 10.86 4.61 2.73
N LEU A 133 10.24 3.61 3.33
CA LEU A 133 9.81 2.37 2.66
C LEU A 133 8.39 2.46 2.10
N ILE A 134 7.46 3.02 2.87
CA ILE A 134 6.04 3.11 2.49
C ILE A 134 5.84 3.72 1.10
N PRO A 135 6.54 4.81 0.69
CA PRO A 135 6.34 5.39 -0.64
C PRO A 135 6.66 4.42 -1.79
N ALA A 136 7.52 3.43 -1.57
CA ALA A 136 7.87 2.44 -2.58
C ALA A 136 6.80 1.35 -2.78
N VAL A 137 5.90 1.17 -1.82
CA VAL A 137 4.91 0.07 -1.81
C VAL A 137 3.46 0.54 -1.69
N VAL A 138 3.22 1.81 -1.33
CA VAL A 138 1.87 2.37 -1.14
C VAL A 138 1.00 2.24 -2.39
N GLU A 139 1.62 2.29 -3.57
CA GLU A 139 0.95 2.12 -4.87
C GLU A 139 0.26 0.75 -5.06
N HIS A 140 0.68 -0.24 -4.27
CA HIS A 140 0.29 -1.64 -4.40
C HIS A 140 -0.72 -2.10 -3.34
N VAL A 141 -1.21 -1.19 -2.50
CA VAL A 141 -2.16 -1.52 -1.41
C VAL A 141 -3.42 -0.68 -1.49
N ASP A 142 -4.52 -1.24 -1.00
CA ASP A 142 -5.79 -0.53 -0.86
C ASP A 142 -5.93 0.12 0.52
N VAL A 143 -5.31 -0.46 1.55
CA VAL A 143 -5.27 0.09 2.92
C VAL A 143 -3.86 -0.01 3.50
N ALA A 144 -3.50 0.91 4.41
CA ALA A 144 -2.15 0.97 4.98
C ALA A 144 -1.71 -0.34 5.68
N ALA A 145 -2.64 -1.00 6.39
CA ALA A 145 -2.36 -2.24 7.10
C ALA A 145 -1.84 -3.36 6.18
N GLU A 146 -2.23 -3.37 4.91
CA GLU A 146 -1.76 -4.36 3.93
C GLU A 146 -0.24 -4.30 3.72
N ILE A 147 0.40 -3.15 3.96
CA ILE A 147 1.86 -3.05 3.88
C ILE A 147 2.49 -3.97 4.92
N GLY A 148 1.95 -3.98 6.15
CA GLY A 148 2.45 -4.82 7.25
C GLY A 148 2.18 -6.31 7.07
N THR A 149 1.16 -6.68 6.28
CA THR A 149 0.76 -8.09 6.07
C THR A 149 1.29 -8.68 4.77
N ASN A 150 1.22 -7.93 3.67
CA ASN A 150 1.44 -8.43 2.30
C ASN A 150 2.90 -8.30 1.85
N PHE A 151 3.71 -7.56 2.61
CA PHE A 151 5.13 -7.33 2.31
C PHE A 151 6.01 -7.84 3.46
N PRO A 152 5.93 -9.13 3.85
CA PRO A 152 6.66 -9.66 5.00
C PRO A 152 8.18 -9.50 4.87
N PHE A 153 8.69 -9.52 3.63
CA PHE A 153 10.11 -9.29 3.32
C PHE A 153 10.64 -7.91 3.71
N LEU A 154 9.77 -6.93 4.01
CA LEU A 154 10.18 -5.63 4.53
C LEU A 154 10.50 -5.68 6.04
N PHE A 155 10.07 -6.74 6.73
CA PHE A 155 10.06 -6.83 8.19
C PHE A 155 10.85 -8.02 8.74
N SER A 156 11.05 -9.07 7.95
CA SER A 156 11.81 -10.25 8.34
C SER A 156 12.73 -10.72 7.22
N ASP A 157 13.84 -11.34 7.61
CA ASP A 157 14.72 -12.04 6.68
C ASP A 157 13.97 -13.22 6.01
N PRO A 158 14.32 -13.56 4.76
CA PRO A 158 13.68 -14.67 4.07
C PRO A 158 14.00 -16.01 4.74
N ASP A 159 13.00 -16.90 4.80
CA ASP A 159 13.20 -18.27 5.25
C ASP A 159 13.85 -19.13 4.16
N LEU A 160 15.16 -19.30 4.29
CA LEU A 160 15.99 -20.10 3.39
C LEU A 160 15.84 -21.62 3.61
N SER A 161 15.12 -22.05 4.65
CA SER A 161 14.88 -23.47 4.95
C SER A 161 13.59 -24.01 4.34
N SER A 162 12.77 -23.13 3.74
CA SER A 162 11.49 -23.51 3.14
C SER A 162 11.65 -24.46 1.94
N ASP A 163 10.61 -25.26 1.67
CA ASP A 163 10.53 -26.11 0.47
C ASP A 163 10.63 -25.28 -0.82
N ALA A 164 10.08 -24.07 -0.82
CA ALA A 164 10.18 -23.13 -1.92
C ALA A 164 11.64 -22.69 -2.15
N ALA A 165 12.38 -22.36 -1.09
CA ALA A 165 13.79 -22.02 -1.18
C ALA A 165 14.61 -23.22 -1.69
N SER A 166 14.35 -24.42 -1.16
CA SER A 166 15.02 -25.66 -1.59
C SER A 166 14.76 -25.99 -3.07
N THR A 167 13.52 -25.82 -3.54
CA THR A 167 13.14 -26.00 -4.94
C THR A 167 13.86 -24.99 -5.83
N PHE A 168 13.83 -23.71 -5.45
CA PHE A 168 14.51 -22.65 -6.17
C PHE A 168 16.01 -22.93 -6.28
N LEU A 169 16.66 -23.32 -5.18
CA LEU A 169 18.09 -23.65 -5.17
C LEU A 169 18.39 -24.82 -6.12
N SER A 170 17.61 -25.90 -6.08
CA SER A 170 17.84 -27.05 -6.95
C SER A 170 17.69 -26.73 -8.45
N SER A 171 16.82 -25.78 -8.80
CA SER A 171 16.49 -25.45 -10.20
C SER A 171 17.30 -24.31 -10.79
N PHE A 172 17.75 -23.36 -9.96
CA PHE A 172 18.35 -22.10 -10.42
C PHE A 172 19.73 -21.80 -9.82
N TRP A 173 20.22 -22.60 -8.86
CA TRP A 173 21.51 -22.36 -8.19
C TRP A 173 22.66 -23.15 -8.82
N GLY A 174 23.78 -22.47 -9.07
CA GLY A 174 24.99 -23.07 -9.64
C GLY A 174 26.18 -22.11 -9.64
N THR A 175 27.34 -22.55 -10.13
CA THR A 175 28.61 -21.78 -10.15
C THR A 175 28.50 -20.40 -10.81
N PRO A 176 27.77 -20.21 -11.93
CA PRO A 176 27.57 -18.88 -12.49
C PRO A 176 26.80 -17.95 -11.53
N SER A 177 25.76 -18.46 -10.87
CA SER A 177 24.92 -17.68 -9.95
C SER A 177 25.69 -17.22 -8.71
N THR A 178 26.52 -18.10 -8.12
CA THR A 178 27.34 -17.73 -6.96
C THR A 178 28.43 -16.72 -7.31
N MET A 179 29.01 -16.82 -8.51
CA MET A 179 29.97 -15.84 -9.02
C MET A 179 29.33 -14.48 -9.29
N ILE A 180 28.15 -14.44 -9.92
CA ILE A 180 27.39 -13.21 -10.15
C ILE A 180 27.06 -12.55 -8.81
N LEU A 181 26.49 -13.29 -7.86
CA LEU A 181 26.09 -12.75 -6.56
C LEU A 181 27.27 -12.25 -5.74
N SER A 182 28.40 -12.97 -5.72
CA SER A 182 29.60 -12.50 -5.02
C SER A 182 30.17 -11.20 -5.62
N ASN A 183 30.18 -11.08 -6.96
CA ASN A 183 30.58 -9.84 -7.63
C ASN A 183 29.62 -8.68 -7.33
N LEU A 184 28.32 -8.95 -7.27
CA LEU A 184 27.30 -7.96 -6.90
C LEU A 184 27.44 -7.52 -5.45
N ILE A 185 27.60 -8.45 -4.50
CA ILE A 185 27.82 -8.13 -3.08
C ILE A 185 29.04 -7.23 -2.93
N LYS A 186 30.15 -7.56 -3.61
CA LYS A 186 31.36 -6.73 -3.59
C LYS A 186 31.09 -5.33 -4.12
N GLY A 187 30.47 -5.21 -5.30
CA GLY A 187 30.18 -3.91 -5.90
C GLY A 187 29.23 -3.05 -5.07
N LEU A 188 28.16 -3.64 -4.54
CA LEU A 188 27.22 -2.93 -3.67
C LEU A 188 27.87 -2.51 -2.35
N SER A 189 28.75 -3.32 -1.76
CA SER A 189 29.45 -2.98 -0.52
C SER A 189 30.45 -1.82 -0.65
N GLU A 190 30.89 -1.50 -1.88
CA GLU A 190 31.80 -0.40 -2.17
C GLU A 190 31.06 0.96 -2.33
N ILE A 191 29.73 0.95 -2.49
CA ILE A 191 28.92 2.16 -2.62
C ILE A 191 28.83 2.86 -1.26
N LYS A 192 29.23 4.14 -1.20
CA LYS A 192 29.05 4.96 -0.01
C LYS A 192 27.56 5.25 0.23
N GLU A 193 27.17 5.38 1.50
CA GLU A 193 25.76 5.66 1.86
C GLU A 193 25.21 6.92 1.16
N ALA A 194 26.02 7.96 0.98
CA ALA A 194 25.63 9.19 0.28
C ALA A 194 25.29 8.97 -1.21
N ASP A 195 25.86 7.92 -1.82
CA ASP A 195 25.67 7.56 -3.23
C ASP A 195 24.69 6.39 -3.42
N TRP A 196 24.06 5.92 -2.33
CA TRP A 196 23.10 4.81 -2.33
C TRP A 196 21.74 5.24 -2.90
N ASN A 197 21.69 5.35 -4.23
CA ASN A 197 20.50 5.78 -4.97
C ASN A 197 20.24 4.87 -6.19
N PRO A 198 19.01 4.84 -6.74
CA PRO A 198 18.65 3.94 -7.83
C PRO A 198 19.56 4.05 -9.08
N PRO A 199 19.96 5.26 -9.54
CA PRO A 199 20.93 5.40 -10.63
C PRO A 199 22.27 4.70 -10.37
N THR A 200 22.89 4.92 -9.21
CA THR A 200 24.18 4.30 -8.85
C THR A 200 24.04 2.78 -8.76
N ILE A 201 23.01 2.29 -8.06
CA ILE A 201 22.74 0.86 -7.92
C ILE A 201 22.55 0.20 -9.28
N LYS A 202 21.75 0.82 -10.17
CA LYS A 202 21.51 0.31 -11.53
C LYS A 202 22.78 0.29 -12.37
N LYS A 203 23.69 1.27 -12.19
CA LYS A 203 24.98 1.29 -12.86
C LYS A 203 25.86 0.13 -12.40
N GLU A 204 26.01 -0.09 -11.10
CA GLU A 204 26.80 -1.21 -10.56
C GLU A 204 26.23 -2.57 -11.00
N LEU A 205 24.90 -2.73 -10.96
CA LEU A 205 24.23 -3.94 -11.45
C LEU A 205 24.52 -4.20 -12.94
N LYS A 206 24.58 -3.16 -13.78
CA LYS A 206 24.87 -3.31 -15.21
C LYS A 206 26.33 -3.62 -15.49
N VAL A 207 27.26 -2.91 -14.85
CA VAL A 207 28.70 -3.06 -15.08
C VAL A 207 29.16 -4.47 -14.75
N ARG A 208 28.63 -5.06 -13.69
CA ARG A 208 29.08 -6.35 -13.17
C ARG A 208 28.26 -7.56 -13.64
N ASN A 209 27.15 -7.32 -14.34
CA ASN A 209 26.39 -8.35 -15.08
C ASN A 209 26.92 -8.59 -16.50
N GLN A 210 27.91 -7.82 -16.98
CA GLN A 210 28.63 -8.09 -18.24
C GLN A 210 29.65 -9.23 -18.08
N ILE A 211 29.24 -10.34 -17.46
CA ILE A 211 29.99 -11.59 -17.57
C ILE A 211 29.66 -12.11 -18.96
N GLU A 212 30.62 -11.95 -19.87
CA GLU A 212 30.58 -12.42 -21.25
C GLU A 212 29.93 -13.82 -21.35
N SER A 213 28.87 -13.88 -22.15
CA SER A 213 28.44 -15.09 -22.86
C SER A 213 28.51 -14.81 -24.35
#